data_AF-A0A3S1T8X5-F1
#
_entry.id   AF-A0A3S1T8X5-F1
#
_cell.length_a   1.000
_cell.length_b   1.000
_cell.length_c   1.000
_cell.angle_alpha   90.00
_cell.angle_beta   90.00
_cell.angle_gamma   90.00
#
_symmetry.space_group_name_H-M   'P 1'
#
loop_
_entity.id
_entity.type
_entity.pdbx_description
1 polymer ?
#
loop_
_entity_poly.entity_id
_entity_poly.type
_entity_poly.pdbx_seq_one_letter_code
_entity_poly.pdbx_strand_id
1 'polypeptide(L)' 'MKKNQTNFPDWSALIPVLPGDGPRSRELYAALRRLIETGALAAGAKLPTTRDLAQRFGLSRSA' A
#
# COMPACT_ATOMS: atom_id res chain seq x y z
N MET A 1 -2.83 -15.79 19.00
CA MET A 1 -2.92 -14.45 19.63
C MET A 1 -2.93 -13.39 18.52
N LYS A 2 -4.09 -12.82 18.17
CA LYS A 2 -4.20 -11.76 17.15
C LYS A 2 -3.79 -10.43 17.78
N LYS A 3 -2.59 -9.95 17.47
CA LYS A 3 -2.05 -8.69 18.02
C LYS A 3 -2.86 -7.51 17.48
N ASN A 4 -3.26 -6.62 18.39
CA ASN A 4 -4.08 -5.43 18.21
C ASN A 4 -3.91 -4.75 16.84
N GLN A 5 -4.98 -4.75 16.03
CA GLN A 5 -5.06 -4.01 14.77
C GLN A 5 -5.17 -2.51 15.10
N THR A 6 -4.03 -1.82 15.14
CA THR A 6 -3.98 -0.37 15.35
C THR A 6 -4.37 0.36 14.07
N ASN A 7 -5.67 0.43 13.80
CA ASN A 7 -6.33 1.26 12.79
C ASN A 7 -5.79 1.08 11.36
N PHE A 8 -6.44 0.25 10.55
CA PHE A 8 -6.10 0.18 9.13
C PHE A 8 -6.39 1.53 8.50
N PRO A 9 -5.40 2.15 7.83
CA PRO A 9 -5.76 3.09 6.81
C PRO A 9 -6.32 2.29 5.64
N ASP A 10 -7.61 2.48 5.40
CA ASP A 10 -8.42 1.79 4.38
C ASP A 10 -7.95 2.05 2.94
N TRP A 11 -6.93 2.91 2.74
CA TRP A 11 -6.43 3.23 1.41
C TRP A 11 -5.83 2.03 0.70
N SER A 12 -5.34 1.01 1.42
CA SER A 12 -4.88 -0.22 0.76
C SER A 12 -6.00 -0.97 0.02
N ALA A 13 -7.27 -0.59 0.19
CA ALA A 13 -8.38 -0.99 -0.68
C ALA A 13 -8.46 -0.18 -1.99
N LEU A 14 -7.86 1.01 -2.05
CA LEU A 14 -7.77 1.87 -3.25
C LEU A 14 -6.74 1.38 -4.26
N ILE A 15 -5.88 0.42 -3.89
CA ILE A 15 -5.02 -0.32 -4.82
C ILE A 15 -5.50 -1.78 -4.85
N PRO A 16 -6.56 -2.10 -5.60
CA PRO A 16 -7.09 -3.46 -5.66
C PRO A 16 -6.10 -4.41 -6.36
N VAL A 17 -5.35 -3.92 -7.34
CA VAL A 17 -4.37 -4.69 -8.13
C VAL A 17 -3.21 -3.76 -8.53
N LEU A 18 -1.98 -4.29 -8.53
CA LEU A 18 -0.81 -3.55 -9.01
C LEU A 18 -0.87 -3.42 -10.55
N PRO A 19 -0.58 -2.23 -11.10
CA PRO A 19 -0.94 -1.91 -12.49
C PRO A 19 -0.10 -2.58 -13.57
N GLY A 20 0.99 -3.29 -13.24
CA GLY A 20 1.89 -3.87 -14.24
C GLY A 20 2.56 -5.17 -13.83
N ASP A 21 3.19 -5.80 -14.82
CA ASP A 21 3.93 -7.07 -14.68
C ASP A 21 5.40 -6.88 -14.26
N GLY A 22 5.78 -5.64 -13.92
CA GLY A 22 7.12 -5.28 -13.46
C GLY A 22 7.43 -5.74 -12.02
N PRO A 23 8.64 -5.42 -11.51
CA PRO A 23 8.97 -5.68 -10.12
C PRO A 23 7.91 -5.08 -9.19
N ARG A 24 7.32 -5.91 -8.33
CA ARG A 24 6.16 -5.51 -7.52
C ARG A 24 6.41 -4.27 -6.66
N SER A 25 7.64 -4.02 -6.20
CA SER A 25 7.99 -2.80 -5.44
C SER A 25 7.91 -1.54 -6.30
N ARG A 26 8.33 -1.63 -7.57
CA ARG A 26 8.21 -0.54 -8.55
C ARG A 26 6.74 -0.26 -8.88
N GLU A 27 5.95 -1.31 -9.06
CA GLU A 27 4.52 -1.17 -9.33
C GLU A 27 3.76 -0.59 -8.13
N LEU A 28 4.14 -0.98 -6.90
CA LEU A 28 3.60 -0.40 -5.68
C LEU A 28 3.94 1.10 -5.59
N TYR A 29 5.19 1.47 -5.87
CA TYR A 29 5.60 2.87 -5.92
C TYR A 29 4.80 3.67 -6.94
N ALA A 30 4.62 3.14 -8.15
CA ALA A 30 3.85 3.80 -9.21
C ALA A 30 2.38 4.00 -8.82
N ALA A 31 1.75 2.98 -8.24
CA ALA A 31 0.37 3.06 -7.77
C ALA A 31 0.21 4.08 -6.63
N LEU A 32 1.13 4.07 -5.65
CA LEU A 32 1.17 5.07 -4.58
C LEU A 32 1.34 6.49 -5.12
N ARG A 33 2.27 6.68 -6.06
CA ARG A 33 2.53 7.99 -6.66
C ARG A 33 1.28 8.55 -7.35
N ARG A 34 0.57 7.72 -8.12
CA ARG A 34 -0.70 8.11 -8.75
C ARG A 34 -1.77 8.48 -7.75
N LEU A 35 -1.91 7.75 -6.65
CA LEU A 35 -2.90 8.08 -5.62
C LEU A 35 -2.62 9.42 -4.92
N ILE A 36 -1.34 9.76 -4.74
CA ILE A 36 -0.94 11.08 -4.23
C ILE A 36 -1.25 12.17 -5.25
N GLU A 37 -0.87 11.97 -6.52
CA GLU A 37 -1.06 12.97 -7.59
C GLU A 37 -2.53 13.22 -7.92
N THR A 38 -3.37 12.19 -7.81
CA THR A 38 -4.83 12.31 -8.02
C THR A 38 -5.58 12.83 -6.79
N GLY A 39 -4.90 13.02 -5.65
CA GLY A 39 -5.53 13.45 -4.41
C GLY A 39 -6.42 12.39 -3.76
N ALA A 40 -6.40 11.14 -4.24
CA ALA A 40 -7.11 10.02 -3.64
C ALA A 40 -6.57 9.69 -2.23
N LEU A 41 -5.32 10.05 -1.95
CA LEU A 41 -4.75 10.05 -0.61
C LEU A 41 -4.82 11.45 0.00
N ALA A 42 -5.64 11.61 1.03
CA ALA A 42 -5.66 12.85 1.81
C ALA A 42 -4.29 13.12 2.45
N ALA A 43 -3.86 14.39 2.40
CA ALA A 43 -2.63 14.80 3.06
C ALA A 43 -2.70 14.50 4.57
N GLY A 44 -1.64 13.90 5.12
CA GLY A 44 -1.60 13.50 6.53
C GLY A 44 -2.34 12.18 6.85
N ALA A 45 -2.93 11.52 5.85
CA ALA A 45 -3.48 10.18 6.05
C ALA A 45 -2.36 9.21 6.44
N LYS A 46 -2.64 8.38 7.45
CA LYS A 46 -1.69 7.38 7.93
C LYS A 46 -1.42 6.36 6.84
N LEU A 47 -0.16 6.00 6.63
CA LEU A 47 0.22 4.90 5.76
C LEU A 47 0.19 3.56 6.53
N PRO A 48 -0.08 2.42 5.86
CA PRO A 48 -0.11 1.10 6.44
C PRO A 48 1.33 0.72 6.71
N THR A 49 1.52 -0.26 7.58
CA THR A 49 2.87 -0.72 7.85
C THR A 49 3.43 -1.47 6.64
N THR A 50 4.75 -1.48 6.49
CA THR A 50 5.43 -2.28 5.45
C THR A 50 5.03 -3.76 5.52
N ARG A 51 4.69 -4.26 6.71
CA ARG A 51 4.16 -5.61 6.92
C ARG A 51 2.82 -5.83 6.24
N ASP A 52 1.89 -4.88 6.38
CA ASP A 52 0.55 -5.01 5.79
C ASP A 52 0.61 -4.88 4.26
N LEU A 53 1.50 -4.01 3.76
CA LEU A 53 1.81 -3.91 2.33
C LEU A 53 2.39 -5.22 1.77
N ALA A 54 3.36 -5.80 2.50
CA ALA A 54 3.96 -7.08 2.16
C ALA A 54 2.93 -8.22 2.09
N GLN A 55 2.04 -8.30 3.07
CA GLN A 55 1.01 -9.34 3.10
C GLN A 55 -0.03 -9.18 1.98
N ARG A 56 -0.47 -7.95 1.68
CA ARG A 56 -1.51 -7.70 0.66
C ARG A 56 -1.01 -7.90 -0.76
N PHE A 57 0.20 -7.44 -1.07
CA PHE A 57 0.74 -7.46 -2.44
C PHE A 57 1.77 -8.57 -2.66
N GLY A 58 2.00 -9.44 -1.67
CA GLY A 58 3.01 -10.49 -1.70
C GLY A 58 4.40 -9.93 -2.00
N LEU A 59 4.80 -8.89 -1.26
CA LEU A 59 6.12 -8.26 -1.36
C LEU A 59 7.04 -8.76 -0.24
N SER A 60 8.34 -8.75 -0.50
CA SER A 60 9.32 -8.82 0.60
C SER A 60 9.29 -7.52 1.40
N ARG A 61 9.42 -7.61 2.73
CA ARG A 61 9.41 -6.42 3.62
C ARG A 61 10.59 -5.47 3.42
N SER A 62 11.61 -5.90 2.69
CA SER A 62 12.84 -5.16 2.37
C SER A 62 12.89 -4.69 0.90
N ALA A 63 11.81 -4.88 0.15
CA ALA A 63 11.73 -4.55 -1.28
C ALA A 63 11.52 -3.06 -1.55
#